data_AF-A0A8S2FWA9-F1
#
_entry.id   AF-A0A8S2FWA9-F1
#
_cell.length_a   1.000
_cell.length_b   1.000
_cell.length_c   1.000
_cell.angle_alpha   90.00
_cell.angle_beta   90.00
_cell.angle_gamma   90.00
#
_symmetry.space_group_name_H-M   'P 1'
#
loop_
_entity.id
_entity.type
_entity.pdbx_description
1 polymer ?
#
loop_
_entity_poly.entity_id
_entity_poly.type
_entity_poly.pdbx_seq_one_letter_code
_entity_poly.pdbx_strand_id
1 'polypeptide(L)'
;LMRKARYLLDRDLKDKFTAQTIDEHAIDLTLTNPCLYLKEGVTKINPRSVSEPFWEEYSDVNIKNAETQRLNAVQLRNVVDGILKKIVNDLKQAVEQTSRSFDRRIFESKQAKQKLEDQVREVNLLIHQLEENIKTVEKAIRDKEQYLKLAHTRLDIRGQRPNVELVYDAPQKRLIEEIREIEYEIQRLQER
;
A
#
# COMPACT_ATOMS: atom_id res chain seq x y z
N LEU A 1 -0.46 16.37 40.50
CA LEU A 1 0.72 16.37 41.40
C LEU A 1 1.51 17.67 41.33
N MET A 2 2.00 18.09 40.16
CA MET A 2 2.72 19.38 39.99
C MET A 2 1.96 20.61 40.50
N ARG A 3 0.65 20.71 40.23
CA ARG A 3 -0.19 21.80 40.75
C ARG A 3 -0.25 21.84 42.29
N LYS A 4 -0.26 20.66 42.94
CA LYS A 4 -0.27 20.53 44.40
C LYS A 4 1.09 20.91 44.99
N ALA A 5 2.19 20.44 44.39
CA ALA A 5 3.54 20.80 44.83
C ALA A 5 3.81 22.31 44.73
N ARG A 6 3.40 22.93 43.61
CA ARG A 6 3.46 24.38 43.43
C ARG A 6 2.65 25.11 44.50
N TYR A 7 1.40 24.72 44.71
CA TYR A 7 0.56 25.33 45.73
C TYR A 7 1.17 25.28 47.15
N LEU A 8 1.80 24.16 47.52
CA LEU A 8 2.44 24.02 48.82
C LEU A 8 3.66 24.93 48.96
N LEU A 9 4.49 25.06 47.91
CA LEU A 9 5.61 26.01 47.89
C LEU A 9 5.14 27.46 47.95
N ASP A 10 4.12 27.83 47.16
CA ASP A 10 3.58 29.18 47.14
C ASP A 10 3.04 29.59 48.52
N ARG A 11 2.37 28.64 49.21
CA ARG A 11 1.86 28.85 50.56
C ARG A 11 2.99 29.01 51.58
N ASP A 12 3.95 28.08 51.58
CA ASP A 12 5.11 28.12 52.48
C ASP A 12 5.91 29.43 52.31
N LEU A 13 6.14 29.83 51.07
CA LEU A 13 6.80 31.09 50.74
C LEU A 13 6.02 32.31 51.25
N LYS A 14 4.69 32.33 51.07
CA LYS A 14 3.83 33.41 51.55
C LYS A 14 3.87 33.53 53.07
N ASP A 15 3.82 32.41 53.77
CA ASP A 15 3.84 32.38 55.24
C ASP A 15 5.18 32.92 55.77
N LYS A 16 6.30 32.56 55.13
CA LYS A 16 7.64 33.10 55.43
C LYS A 16 7.77 34.58 55.19
N PHE A 17 7.28 35.09 54.05
CA PHE A 17 7.28 36.53 53.79
C PHE A 17 6.46 37.29 54.82
N THR A 18 5.30 36.73 55.21
CA THR A 18 4.46 37.33 56.25
C THR A 18 5.19 37.39 57.58
N ALA A 19 5.88 36.31 57.96
CA ALA A 19 6.70 36.27 59.18
C ALA A 19 7.84 37.31 59.13
N GLN A 20 8.58 37.37 58.02
CA GLN A 20 9.66 38.33 57.82
C GLN A 20 9.17 39.78 57.94
N THR A 21 8.03 40.14 57.34
CA THR A 21 7.46 41.48 57.46
C THR A 21 7.09 41.83 58.91
N ILE A 22 6.62 40.86 59.69
CA ILE A 22 6.34 41.05 61.12
C ILE A 22 7.64 41.31 61.88
N ASP A 23 8.69 40.53 61.61
CA ASP A 23 9.99 40.67 62.28
C ASP A 23 10.68 42.00 61.92
N GLU A 24 10.64 42.41 60.65
CA GLU A 24 11.13 43.72 60.18
C GLU A 24 10.43 44.85 60.92
N HIS A 25 9.08 44.80 61.01
CA HIS A 25 8.32 45.80 61.75
C HIS A 25 8.68 45.81 63.24
N ALA A 26 8.91 44.65 63.85
CA ALA A 26 9.28 44.56 65.26
C ALA A 26 10.67 45.15 65.53
N ILE A 27 11.63 44.95 64.61
CA ILE A 27 12.99 45.53 64.67
C ILE A 27 12.93 47.06 64.56
N ASP A 28 12.02 47.61 63.75
CA ASP A 28 11.87 49.05 63.54
C ASP A 28 11.25 49.81 64.74
N LEU A 29 10.79 49.10 65.78
CA LEU A 29 10.20 49.73 66.96
C LEU A 29 11.26 50.38 67.86
N THR A 30 11.02 51.64 68.24
CA THR A 30 11.83 52.43 69.16
C THR A 30 11.01 52.93 70.35
N LEU A 31 11.65 53.44 71.40
CA LEU A 31 10.98 53.97 72.59
C LEU A 31 10.06 55.16 72.30
N THR A 32 10.22 55.82 71.16
CA THR A 32 9.40 56.96 70.74
C THR A 32 8.12 56.55 70.01
N ASN A 33 7.91 55.25 69.73
CA ASN A 33 6.71 54.77 69.07
C ASN A 33 5.48 54.89 70.00
N PRO A 34 4.38 55.53 69.57
CA PRO A 34 3.25 55.89 70.44
C PRO A 34 2.36 54.72 70.89
N CYS A 35 2.58 53.50 70.38
CA CYS A 35 1.73 52.33 70.59
C CYS A 35 2.42 51.20 71.37
N LEU A 36 3.39 51.51 72.23
CA LEU A 36 4.01 50.52 73.13
C LEU A 36 3.08 50.21 74.31
N TYR A 37 2.88 48.94 74.62
CA TYR A 37 2.00 48.50 75.70
C TYR A 37 2.53 47.24 76.38
N LEU A 38 2.13 47.02 77.63
CA LEU A 38 2.40 45.79 78.36
C LEU A 38 1.28 44.78 78.11
N LYS A 39 1.65 43.57 77.68
CA LYS A 39 0.72 42.47 77.47
C LYS A 39 1.00 41.35 78.48
N GLU A 40 0.00 41.00 79.27
CA GLU A 40 0.13 39.91 80.25
C GLU A 40 0.26 38.55 79.55
N GLY A 41 1.08 37.66 80.13
CA GLY A 41 1.22 36.28 79.67
C GLY A 41 2.07 36.05 78.43
N VAL A 42 2.75 37.07 77.87
CA VAL A 42 3.64 36.94 76.70
C VAL A 42 4.86 36.06 76.94
N THR A 43 5.23 35.84 78.21
CA THR A 43 6.35 34.98 78.60
C THR A 43 6.02 33.48 78.53
N LYS A 44 4.75 33.10 78.29
CA LYS A 44 4.34 31.71 78.10
C LYS A 44 4.49 31.32 76.62
N ILE A 45 5.14 30.20 76.35
CA ILE A 45 5.24 29.63 75.00
C ILE A 45 3.84 29.27 74.50
N ASN A 46 3.52 29.67 73.27
CA ASN A 46 2.25 29.30 72.63
C ASN A 46 2.25 27.79 72.32
N PRO A 47 1.25 27.02 72.77
CA PRO A 47 1.17 25.58 72.48
C PRO A 47 1.12 25.22 70.98
N ARG A 48 0.82 26.18 70.11
CA ARG A 48 0.81 26.01 68.63
C ARG A 48 2.17 26.29 67.98
N SER A 49 3.16 26.73 68.74
CA SER A 49 4.50 26.99 68.22
C SER A 49 5.17 25.68 67.80
N VAL A 50 5.90 25.73 66.68
CA VAL A 50 6.73 24.63 66.20
C VAL A 50 8.19 24.87 66.58
N SER A 51 8.99 23.80 66.64
CA SER A 51 10.43 23.93 66.82
C SER A 51 11.10 24.40 65.52
N GLU A 52 12.25 25.08 65.65
CA GLU A 52 13.05 25.51 64.49
C GLU A 52 13.40 24.34 63.54
N PRO A 53 13.85 23.16 64.03
CA PRO A 53 14.10 22.02 63.15
C PRO A 53 12.86 21.57 62.38
N PHE A 54 11.67 21.65 62.99
CA PHE A 54 10.43 21.27 62.31
C PHE A 54 10.03 22.29 61.23
N TRP A 55 10.25 23.58 61.48
CA TRP A 55 10.02 24.65 60.50
C TRP A 55 10.93 24.47 59.27
N GLU A 56 12.20 24.17 59.49
CA GLU A 56 13.16 23.88 58.43
C GLU A 56 12.76 22.63 57.64
N GLU A 57 12.47 21.53 58.34
CA GLU A 57 12.05 20.26 57.74
C GLU A 57 10.79 20.41 56.88
N TYR A 58 9.81 21.21 57.32
CA TYR A 58 8.58 21.44 56.58
C TYR A 58 8.83 22.01 55.18
N SER A 59 9.72 23.00 55.09
CA SER A 59 10.11 23.59 53.79
C SER A 59 10.95 22.65 52.96
N ASP A 60 11.89 21.95 53.59
CA ASP A 60 12.72 20.94 52.95
C ASP A 60 11.88 19.85 52.28
N VAL A 61 10.85 19.37 52.97
CA VAL A 61 9.91 18.37 52.44
C VAL A 61 9.14 18.94 51.25
N ASN A 62 8.66 20.18 51.31
CA ASN A 62 7.96 20.81 50.18
C ASN A 62 8.86 20.96 48.95
N ILE A 63 10.11 21.38 49.15
CA ILE A 63 11.12 21.52 48.09
C ILE A 63 11.45 20.15 47.48
N LYS A 64 11.79 19.16 48.30
CA LYS A 64 12.10 17.78 47.84
C LYS A 64 10.94 17.16 47.07
N ASN A 65 9.71 17.36 47.55
CA ASN A 65 8.52 16.89 46.87
C ASN A 65 8.34 17.58 45.50
N ALA A 66 8.49 18.90 45.44
CA ALA A 66 8.37 19.64 44.19
C ALA A 66 9.43 19.22 43.17
N GLU A 67 10.68 19.06 43.60
CA GLU A 67 11.77 18.60 42.74
C GLU A 67 11.52 17.18 42.22
N THR A 68 11.06 16.28 43.07
CA THR A 68 10.66 14.92 42.67
C THR A 68 9.57 14.96 41.58
N GLN A 69 8.54 15.79 41.76
CA GLN A 69 7.48 15.91 40.75
C GLN A 69 8.00 16.55 39.44
N ARG A 70 8.95 17.48 39.52
CA ARG A 70 9.60 18.09 38.35
C ARG A 70 10.39 17.06 37.57
N LEU A 71 11.21 16.25 38.23
CA LEU A 71 12.00 15.19 37.62
C LEU A 71 11.10 14.14 36.95
N ASN A 72 10.05 13.70 37.63
CA ASN A 72 9.07 12.76 37.07
C ASN A 72 8.42 13.33 35.79
N ALA A 73 8.06 14.62 35.77
CA ALA A 73 7.49 15.26 34.60
C ALA A 73 8.49 15.36 33.44
N VAL A 74 9.77 15.61 33.72
CA VAL A 74 10.83 15.60 32.70
C VAL A 74 11.00 14.20 32.11
N GLN A 75 11.09 13.17 32.95
CA GLN A 75 11.21 11.79 32.50
C GLN A 75 10.03 11.37 31.63
N LEU A 76 8.79 11.69 32.04
CA LEU A 76 7.61 11.37 31.26
C LEU A 76 7.63 12.04 29.88
N ARG A 77 8.03 13.32 29.80
CA ARG A 77 8.18 14.01 28.50
C ARG A 77 9.21 13.35 27.61
N ASN A 78 10.37 12.95 28.16
CA ASN A 78 11.40 12.24 27.39
C ASN A 78 10.88 10.91 26.83
N VAL A 79 10.11 10.16 27.63
CA VAL A 79 9.47 8.91 27.17
C VAL A 79 8.47 9.18 26.05
N VAL A 80 7.61 10.18 26.22
CA VAL A 80 6.63 10.59 25.19
C VAL A 80 7.34 11.01 23.90
N ASP A 81 8.39 11.82 23.97
CA ASP A 81 9.17 12.24 22.81
C ASP A 81 9.83 11.05 22.11
N GLY A 82 10.32 10.07 22.87
CA GLY A 82 10.87 8.82 22.34
C GLY A 82 9.81 8.00 21.58
N ILE A 83 8.62 7.85 22.16
CA ILE A 83 7.49 7.15 21.53
C ILE A 83 7.05 7.88 20.26
N LEU A 84 6.90 9.21 20.29
CA LEU A 84 6.51 10.01 19.13
C LEU A 84 7.52 9.87 17.99
N LYS A 85 8.83 9.95 18.28
CA LYS A 85 9.89 9.72 17.29
C LYS A 85 9.81 8.33 16.67
N LYS A 86 9.58 7.31 17.49
CA LYS A 86 9.41 5.93 17.02
C LYS A 86 8.21 5.81 16.10
N ILE A 87 7.03 6.31 16.51
CA ILE A 87 5.81 6.29 15.70
C ILE A 87 6.03 6.98 14.35
N VAL A 88 6.67 8.15 14.34
CA VAL A 88 6.95 8.88 13.10
C VAL A 88 7.84 8.06 12.16
N ASN A 89 8.86 7.39 12.70
CA ASN A 89 9.75 6.54 11.90
C ASN A 89 9.02 5.30 11.37
N ASP A 90 8.25 4.62 12.22
CA ASP A 90 7.47 3.43 11.86
C ASP A 90 6.45 3.78 10.76
N LEU A 91 5.76 4.92 10.87
CA LEU A 91 4.81 5.40 9.85
C LEU A 91 5.52 5.69 8.52
N LYS A 92 6.68 6.36 8.54
CA LYS A 92 7.45 6.62 7.32
C LYS A 92 7.87 5.32 6.64
N GLN A 93 8.35 4.35 7.41
CA GLN A 93 8.75 3.05 6.90
C GLN A 93 7.55 2.28 6.30
N ALA A 94 6.41 2.28 6.99
CA ALA A 94 5.19 1.65 6.51
C ALA A 94 4.69 2.26 5.18
N VAL A 95 4.71 3.59 5.07
CA VAL A 95 4.36 4.30 3.83
C VAL A 95 5.32 3.91 2.71
N GLU A 96 6.62 3.96 2.95
CA GLU A 96 7.64 3.66 1.95
C GLU A 96 7.56 2.19 1.46
N GLN A 97 7.38 1.23 2.38
CA GLN A 97 7.18 -0.17 2.05
C GLN A 97 5.91 -0.39 1.23
N THR A 98 4.81 0.24 1.64
CA THR A 98 3.52 0.13 0.96
C THR A 98 3.58 0.72 -0.44
N SER A 99 4.15 1.92 -0.61
CA SER A 99 4.35 2.55 -1.91
C SER A 99 5.18 1.68 -2.84
N ARG A 100 6.32 1.14 -2.37
CA ARG A 100 7.13 0.19 -3.17
C ARG A 100 6.35 -1.05 -3.59
N SER A 101 5.52 -1.60 -2.70
CA SER A 101 4.68 -2.75 -3.02
C SER A 101 3.64 -2.42 -4.09
N PHE A 102 3.03 -1.23 -4.01
CA PHE A 102 2.10 -0.75 -5.04
C PHE A 102 2.80 -0.55 -6.39
N ASP A 103 3.94 0.13 -6.42
CA ASP A 103 4.70 0.36 -7.66
C ASP A 103 5.07 -0.95 -8.34
N ARG A 104 5.55 -1.92 -7.56
CA ARG A 104 5.85 -3.27 -8.06
C ARG A 104 4.61 -3.95 -8.63
N ARG A 105 3.48 -3.90 -7.93
CA ARG A 105 2.25 -4.57 -8.38
C ARG A 105 1.67 -3.93 -9.64
N ILE A 106 1.75 -2.60 -9.74
CA ILE A 106 1.36 -1.84 -10.93
C ILE A 106 2.25 -2.25 -12.11
N PHE A 107 3.56 -2.35 -11.91
CA PHE A 107 4.50 -2.77 -12.94
C PHE A 107 4.22 -4.21 -13.42
N GLU A 108 4.07 -5.16 -12.49
CA GLU A 108 3.75 -6.56 -12.79
C GLU A 108 2.44 -6.67 -13.59
N SER A 109 1.40 -5.95 -13.16
CA SER A 109 0.09 -5.93 -13.84
C SER A 109 0.18 -5.36 -15.25
N LYS A 110 0.89 -4.24 -15.44
CA LYS A 110 1.12 -3.65 -16.76
C LYS A 110 1.89 -4.60 -17.67
N GLN A 111 2.92 -5.26 -17.16
CA GLN A 111 3.71 -6.22 -17.93
C GLN A 111 2.87 -7.44 -18.33
N ALA A 112 2.08 -7.99 -17.41
CA ALA A 112 1.18 -9.12 -17.71
C ALA A 112 0.13 -8.75 -18.76
N LYS A 113 -0.47 -7.56 -18.64
CA LYS A 113 -1.40 -7.01 -19.64
C LYS A 113 -0.73 -6.91 -21.02
N GLN A 114 0.46 -6.33 -21.10
CA GLN A 114 1.18 -6.18 -22.36
C GLN A 114 1.41 -7.53 -23.04
N LYS A 115 1.87 -8.53 -22.29
CA LYS A 115 2.08 -9.89 -22.81
C LYS A 115 0.80 -10.51 -23.36
N LEU A 116 -0.33 -10.34 -22.67
CA LEU A 116 -1.63 -10.82 -23.15
C LEU A 116 -2.06 -10.09 -24.43
N GLU A 117 -1.86 -8.77 -24.51
CA GLU A 117 -2.16 -8.00 -25.71
C GLU A 117 -1.28 -8.43 -26.90
N ASP A 118 0.00 -8.75 -26.66
CA ASP A 118 0.91 -9.30 -27.66
C ASP A 118 0.39 -10.67 -28.16
N GLN A 119 0.05 -11.58 -27.25
CA GLN A 119 -0.49 -12.89 -27.58
C GLN A 119 -1.81 -12.81 -28.37
N VAL A 120 -2.71 -11.89 -27.99
CA VAL A 120 -3.95 -11.66 -28.74
C VAL A 120 -3.65 -11.20 -30.17
N ARG A 121 -2.68 -10.32 -30.37
CA ARG A 121 -2.27 -9.90 -31.72
C ARG A 121 -1.71 -11.06 -32.54
N GLU A 122 -0.84 -11.87 -31.95
CA GLU A 122 -0.27 -13.05 -32.61
C GLU A 122 -1.34 -14.06 -33.02
N VAL A 123 -2.27 -14.39 -32.11
CA VAL A 123 -3.35 -15.32 -32.38
C VAL A 123 -4.28 -14.79 -33.48
N ASN A 124 -4.63 -13.50 -33.46
CA ASN A 124 -5.45 -12.91 -34.52
C ASN A 124 -4.77 -12.96 -35.89
N LEU A 125 -3.45 -12.74 -35.94
CA LEU A 125 -2.69 -12.88 -37.18
C LEU A 125 -2.72 -14.33 -37.69
N LEU A 126 -2.54 -15.30 -36.80
CA LEU A 126 -2.60 -16.73 -37.15
C LEU A 126 -3.99 -17.13 -37.64
N ILE A 127 -5.06 -16.66 -36.98
CA ILE A 127 -6.44 -16.90 -37.43
C ILE A 127 -6.63 -16.38 -38.85
N HIS A 128 -6.21 -15.13 -39.11
CA HIS A 128 -6.34 -14.55 -40.45
C HIS A 128 -5.56 -15.34 -41.52
N GLN A 129 -4.34 -15.77 -41.21
CA GLN A 129 -3.55 -16.62 -42.10
C GLN A 129 -4.24 -17.97 -42.38
N LEU A 130 -4.83 -18.59 -41.36
CA LEU A 130 -5.57 -19.84 -41.52
C LEU A 130 -6.84 -19.64 -42.35
N GLU A 131 -7.58 -18.55 -42.16
CA GLU A 131 -8.74 -18.21 -42.99
C GLU A 131 -8.37 -18.04 -44.47
N GLU A 132 -7.26 -17.36 -44.77
CA GLU A 132 -6.77 -17.22 -46.15
C GLU A 132 -6.28 -18.55 -46.73
N ASN A 133 -5.66 -19.40 -45.92
CA ASN A 133 -5.28 -20.75 -46.33
C ASN A 133 -6.51 -21.60 -46.66
N ILE A 134 -7.56 -21.56 -45.85
CA ILE A 134 -8.83 -22.26 -46.11
C ILE A 134 -9.41 -21.80 -47.46
N LYS A 135 -9.54 -20.48 -47.67
CA LYS A 135 -10.04 -19.94 -48.95
C LYS A 135 -9.21 -20.41 -50.16
N THR A 136 -7.89 -20.49 -49.98
CA THR A 136 -6.97 -20.94 -51.02
C THR A 136 -7.17 -22.41 -51.34
N VAL A 137 -7.29 -23.27 -50.33
CA VAL A 137 -7.53 -24.72 -50.50
C VAL A 137 -8.90 -24.97 -51.12
N GLU A 138 -9.95 -24.30 -50.63
CA GLU A 138 -11.29 -24.40 -51.20
C GLU A 138 -11.32 -23.98 -52.68
N LYS A 139 -10.59 -22.91 -53.03
CA LYS A 139 -10.47 -22.49 -54.44
C LYS A 139 -9.76 -23.56 -55.26
N ALA A 140 -8.66 -24.12 -54.77
CA ALA A 140 -7.93 -25.18 -55.47
C ALA A 140 -8.79 -26.43 -55.69
N ILE A 141 -9.63 -26.80 -54.72
CA ILE A 141 -10.61 -27.89 -54.85
C ILE A 141 -11.62 -27.56 -55.96
N ARG A 142 -12.25 -26.37 -55.92
CA ARG A 142 -13.22 -25.95 -56.95
C ARG A 142 -12.62 -25.93 -58.35
N ASP A 143 -11.39 -25.42 -58.50
CA ASP A 143 -10.70 -25.38 -59.78
C ASP A 143 -10.44 -26.81 -60.30
N LYS A 144 -10.02 -27.75 -59.44
CA LYS A 144 -9.87 -29.17 -59.80
C LYS A 144 -11.19 -29.85 -60.14
N GLU A 145 -12.28 -29.55 -59.43
CA GLU A 145 -13.62 -30.07 -59.76
C GLU A 145 -14.09 -29.62 -61.15
N GLN A 146 -13.71 -28.42 -61.60
CA GLN A 146 -14.00 -27.96 -62.97
C GLN A 146 -13.23 -28.79 -64.01
N TYR A 147 -11.94 -29.07 -63.77
CA TYR A 147 -11.15 -29.95 -64.64
C TYR A 147 -11.70 -31.38 -64.66
N LEU A 148 -12.14 -31.90 -63.50
CA LEU A 148 -12.76 -33.21 -63.39
C LEU A 148 -14.03 -33.29 -64.24
N LYS A 149 -14.93 -32.31 -64.12
CA LYS A 149 -16.16 -32.22 -64.94
C LYS A 149 -15.84 -32.20 -66.44
N LEU A 150 -14.82 -31.46 -66.85
CA LEU A 150 -14.36 -31.41 -68.25
C LEU A 150 -13.88 -32.77 -68.73
N ALA A 151 -13.06 -33.47 -67.95
CA ALA A 151 -12.56 -34.80 -68.28
C ALA A 151 -13.69 -35.84 -68.38
N HIS A 152 -14.63 -35.84 -67.42
CA HIS A 152 -15.83 -36.69 -67.48
C HIS A 152 -16.67 -36.41 -68.73
N THR A 153 -16.92 -35.15 -69.04
CA THR A 153 -17.73 -34.77 -70.21
C THR A 153 -17.05 -35.23 -71.51
N ARG A 154 -15.72 -35.05 -71.62
CA ARG A 154 -14.95 -35.55 -72.77
C ARG A 154 -15.00 -37.07 -72.90
N LEU A 155 -14.92 -37.80 -71.78
CA LEU A 155 -14.99 -39.25 -71.78
C LEU A 155 -16.40 -39.75 -72.16
N ASP A 156 -17.44 -39.13 -71.63
CA ASP A 156 -18.84 -39.44 -71.96
C ASP A 156 -19.14 -39.26 -73.45
N ILE A 157 -18.75 -38.11 -74.02
CA ILE A 157 -18.90 -37.83 -75.47
C ILE A 157 -18.20 -38.91 -76.31
N ARG A 158 -17.00 -39.37 -75.91
CA ARG A 158 -16.32 -40.48 -76.62
C ARG A 158 -17.05 -41.80 -76.48
N GLY A 159 -17.73 -42.03 -75.36
CA GLY A 159 -18.59 -43.18 -75.11
C GLY A 159 -19.79 -43.28 -76.05
N GLN A 160 -20.16 -42.19 -76.73
CA GLN A 160 -21.28 -42.12 -77.68
C GLN A 160 -20.89 -42.52 -79.11
N ARG A 161 -19.64 -42.89 -79.38
CA ARG A 161 -19.20 -43.33 -80.71
C ARG A 161 -19.96 -44.59 -81.16
N PRO A 162 -20.47 -44.65 -82.40
CA PRO A 162 -21.32 -45.75 -82.85
C PRO A 162 -20.53 -47.00 -83.25
N ASN A 163 -21.09 -48.18 -82.98
CA ASN A 163 -20.62 -49.48 -83.49
C ASN A 163 -19.11 -49.72 -83.24
N VAL A 164 -18.35 -49.97 -84.30
CA VAL A 164 -16.91 -50.28 -84.27
C VAL A 164 -16.03 -49.07 -83.96
N GLU A 165 -16.58 -47.84 -84.04
CA GLU A 165 -15.86 -46.61 -83.71
C GLU A 165 -15.72 -46.41 -82.19
N LEU A 166 -16.43 -47.19 -81.35
CA LEU A 166 -16.26 -47.22 -79.89
C LEU A 166 -14.95 -47.92 -79.51
N VAL A 167 -13.83 -47.28 -79.84
CA VAL A 167 -12.49 -47.81 -79.65
C VAL A 167 -11.91 -47.38 -78.31
N TYR A 168 -11.38 -48.36 -77.57
CA TYR A 168 -10.57 -48.12 -76.38
C TYR A 168 -9.13 -47.68 -76.75
N ASP A 169 -9.05 -46.50 -77.35
CA ASP A 169 -7.82 -45.92 -77.90
C ASP A 169 -6.98 -45.17 -76.84
N ALA A 170 -5.81 -44.69 -77.23
CA ALA A 170 -4.88 -44.04 -76.32
C ALA A 170 -5.48 -42.79 -75.61
N PRO A 171 -6.19 -41.88 -76.31
CA PRO A 171 -6.82 -40.76 -75.61
C PRO A 171 -7.94 -41.18 -74.63
N GLN A 172 -8.70 -42.24 -74.93
CA GLN A 172 -9.71 -42.75 -73.98
C GLN A 172 -9.06 -43.33 -72.71
N LYS A 173 -7.98 -44.08 -72.85
CA LYS A 173 -7.18 -44.57 -71.70
C LYS A 173 -6.66 -43.41 -70.85
N ARG A 174 -6.05 -42.41 -71.50
CA ARG A 174 -5.47 -41.26 -70.78
C ARG A 174 -6.52 -40.43 -70.04
N LEU A 175 -7.72 -40.26 -70.59
CA LEU A 175 -8.83 -39.57 -69.92
C LEU A 175 -9.29 -40.32 -68.65
N ILE A 176 -9.34 -41.64 -68.68
CA ILE A 176 -9.70 -42.45 -67.49
C ILE A 176 -8.62 -42.31 -66.40
N GLU A 177 -7.35 -42.34 -66.79
CA GLU A 177 -6.24 -42.08 -65.87
C GLU A 177 -6.29 -40.66 -65.29
N GLU A 178 -6.52 -39.65 -66.13
CA GLU A 178 -6.63 -38.24 -65.73
C GLU A 178 -7.76 -38.03 -64.71
N ILE A 179 -8.94 -38.64 -64.92
CA ILE A 179 -10.05 -38.59 -63.96
C ILE A 179 -9.60 -39.13 -62.60
N ARG A 180 -8.99 -40.32 -62.57
CA ARG A 180 -8.50 -40.95 -61.32
C ARG A 180 -7.45 -40.08 -60.63
N GLU A 181 -6.53 -39.49 -61.39
CA GLU A 181 -5.51 -38.58 -60.87
C GLU A 181 -6.15 -37.34 -60.24
N ILE A 182 -7.14 -36.72 -60.90
CA ILE A 182 -7.82 -35.53 -60.39
C ILE A 182 -8.67 -35.85 -59.15
N GLU A 183 -9.40 -36.98 -59.14
CA GLU A 183 -10.19 -37.44 -57.99
C GLU A 183 -9.30 -37.64 -56.75
N TYR A 184 -8.16 -38.32 -56.93
CA TYR A 184 -7.18 -38.51 -55.87
C TYR A 184 -6.64 -37.17 -55.33
N GLU A 185 -6.33 -36.24 -56.21
CA GLU A 185 -5.83 -34.92 -55.83
C GLU A 185 -6.86 -34.08 -55.09
N ILE A 186 -8.15 -34.17 -55.46
CA ILE A 186 -9.25 -33.51 -54.74
C ILE A 186 -9.40 -34.11 -53.34
N GLN A 187 -9.43 -35.45 -53.24
CA GLN A 187 -9.54 -36.14 -51.96
C GLN A 187 -8.38 -35.74 -51.03
N ARG A 188 -7.15 -35.73 -51.54
CA ARG A 188 -5.96 -35.31 -50.78
C ARG A 188 -6.06 -33.88 -50.26
N LEU A 189 -6.68 -32.98 -51.02
CA LEU A 189 -6.89 -31.59 -50.59
C LEU A 189 -8.01 -31.45 -49.56
N GLN A 190 -9.01 -32.34 -49.57
CA GLN A 190 -10.09 -32.37 -48.57
C GLN A 190 -9.64 -32.97 -47.23
N GLU A 191 -8.63 -33.83 -47.24
CA GLU A 191 -8.03 -34.44 -46.05
C GLU A 191 -6.98 -33.54 -45.36
N ARG A 192 -6.65 -32.38 -45.96
CA ARG A 192 -5.69 -31.40 -45.42
C ARG A 192 -6.40 -30.26 -44.70
#